data_AF-A0A2V9V401-F1
#
_entry.id   AF-A0A2V9V401-F1
#
_cell.length_a   1.000
_cell.length_b   1.000
_cell.length_c   1.000
_cell.angle_alpha   90.00
_cell.angle_beta   90.00
_cell.angle_gamma   90.00
#
_symmetry.space_group_name_H-M   'P 1'
#
loop_
_entity.id
_entity.type
_entity.pdbx_description
1 polymer ?
#
loop_
_entity_poly.entity_id
_entity_poly.type
_entity_poly.pdbx_seq_one_letter_code
_entity_poly.pdbx_strand_id
1 'polypeptide(L)'
;MAKVAGILGKKVGMTQLFDSKGEVRPATVLQAGPCVITQHKTVTRDGYESAQIGLVEFVKEKRLTQPMRGHFAKHNLPPMK
;
A
#
# COMPACT_ATOMS: atom_id res chain seq x y z
N MET A 1 3.73 14.19 13.38
CA MET A 1 3.85 12.75 13.07
C MET A 1 2.92 12.55 11.90
N ALA A 2 3.45 12.22 10.72
CA ALA A 2 2.67 12.33 9.49
C ALA A 2 1.39 11.50 9.58
N LYS A 3 0.24 12.16 9.40
CA LYS A 3 -1.07 11.52 9.45
C LYS A 3 -1.22 10.59 8.23
N VAL A 4 -1.34 9.29 8.48
CA VAL A 4 -1.65 8.30 7.44
C VAL A 4 -3.13 8.40 7.11
N ALA A 5 -3.46 8.96 5.94
CA ALA A 5 -4.83 9.25 5.52
C ALA A 5 -5.51 8.11 4.72
N GLY A 6 -4.80 7.02 4.45
CA GLY A 6 -5.34 5.91 3.66
C GLY A 6 -4.41 4.69 3.61
N ILE A 7 -4.88 3.64 2.94
CA ILE A 7 -4.16 2.39 2.72
C ILE A 7 -4.07 2.10 1.23
N LEU A 8 -3.09 1.30 0.84
CA LEU A 8 -2.98 0.78 -0.51
C LEU A 8 -3.80 -0.50 -0.66
N GLY A 9 -4.42 -0.64 -1.83
CA GLY A 9 -5.18 -1.83 -2.19
C GLY A 9 -5.15 -2.07 -3.69
N LYS A 10 -5.32 -3.34 -4.06
CA LYS A 10 -5.38 -3.79 -5.45
C LYS A 10 -6.81 -4.07 -5.84
N LYS A 11 -7.22 -3.58 -7.00
CA LYS A 11 -8.52 -3.97 -7.59
C LYS A 11 -8.46 -5.45 -7.98
N VAL A 12 -9.30 -6.26 -7.34
CA VAL A 12 -9.43 -7.69 -7.62
C VAL A 12 -10.46 -7.91 -8.73
N GLY A 13 -11.56 -7.17 -8.67
CA GLY A 13 -12.66 -7.33 -9.61
C GLY A 13 -13.89 -6.56 -9.19
N MET A 14 -15.00 -6.85 -9.86
CA MET A 14 -16.30 -6.29 -9.56
C MET A 14 -17.27 -7.43 -9.28
N THR A 15 -18.15 -7.20 -8.32
CA THR A 15 -19.23 -8.12 -7.95
C THR A 15 -20.52 -7.31 -7.76
N GLN A 16 -21.61 -7.98 -7.45
CA GLN A 16 -22.86 -7.35 -7.09
C GLN A 16 -23.30 -7.82 -5.71
N LEU A 17 -23.74 -6.88 -4.89
CA LEU A 17 -24.30 -7.13 -3.57
C LEU A 17 -25.81 -7.04 -3.67
N PHE A 18 -26.49 -8.03 -3.12
CA PHE A 18 -27.94 -8.03 -2.98
C PHE A 18 -28.27 -7.51 -1.59
N ASP A 19 -29.09 -6.47 -1.51
CA ASP A 19 -29.58 -5.99 -0.21
C ASP A 19 -30.78 -6.82 0.28
N SER A 20 -31.22 -6.55 1.52
CA SER A 20 -32.34 -7.26 2.14
C SER A 20 -33.70 -7.02 1.45
N LYS A 21 -33.80 -6.02 0.57
CA LYS A 21 -34.98 -5.71 -0.23
C LYS A 21 -34.92 -6.33 -1.63
N GLY A 22 -33.82 -7.02 -1.96
CA GLY A 22 -33.60 -7.66 -3.25
C GLY A 22 -33.02 -6.73 -4.32
N GLU A 23 -32.62 -5.51 -3.97
CA GLU A 23 -31.97 -4.60 -4.93
C GLU A 23 -30.51 -4.98 -5.16
N VAL A 24 -30.08 -4.86 -6.42
CA VAL A 24 -28.70 -5.17 -6.85
C VAL A 24 -27.86 -3.91 -6.80
N ARG A 25 -26.74 -3.97 -6.06
CA ARG A 25 -25.76 -2.88 -5.97
C ARG A 25 -24.41 -3.33 -6.51
N PRO A 26 -23.89 -2.72 -7.59
CA PRO A 26 -22.56 -3.06 -8.09
C PRO A 26 -21.48 -2.62 -7.09
N ALA A 27 -20.52 -3.48 -6.81
CA ALA A 27 -19.43 -3.26 -5.87
C ALA A 27 -18.08 -3.64 -6.49
N THR A 28 -17.02 -2.91 -6.13
CA THR A 28 -15.64 -3.26 -6.52
C THR A 28 -14.96 -3.92 -5.33
N VAL A 29 -14.38 -5.10 -5.56
CA VAL A 29 -13.60 -5.81 -4.56
C VAL A 29 -12.16 -5.28 -4.61
N LEU A 30 -11.71 -4.72 -3.49
CA LEU A 30 -10.33 -4.28 -3.28
C LEU A 30 -9.66 -5.22 -2.29
N GLN A 31 -8.53 -5.80 -2.67
CA GLN A 31 -7.64 -6.50 -1.75
C GLN A 31 -6.73 -5.46 -1.11
N ALA A 32 -6.99 -5.16 0.16
CA ALA A 32 -6.16 -4.27 0.95
C ALA A 32 -5.07 -5.04 1.69
N GLY A 33 -3.86 -4.48 1.69
CA GLY A 33 -2.78 -4.89 2.57
C GLY A 33 -2.12 -6.26 2.30
N PRO A 34 -1.04 -6.58 3.04
CA PRO A 34 -0.48 -5.80 4.15
C PRO A 34 0.12 -4.45 3.71
N CYS A 35 -0.17 -3.36 4.42
CA CYS A 35 0.41 -2.04 4.15
C CYS A 35 1.43 -1.67 5.23
N VAL A 36 2.65 -1.32 4.83
CA VAL A 36 3.73 -0.95 5.75
C VAL A 36 4.26 0.45 5.44
N ILE A 37 4.65 1.20 6.48
CA ILE A 37 5.26 2.52 6.29
C ILE A 37 6.74 2.33 5.98
N THR A 38 7.20 2.84 4.85
CA THR A 38 8.60 2.70 4.41
C THR A 38 9.45 3.90 4.80
N GLN A 39 8.85 5.09 4.78
CA GLN A 39 9.54 6.33 5.09
C GLN A 39 8.57 7.39 5.61
N HIS A 40 8.96 8.09 6.68
CA HIS A 40 8.30 9.32 7.10
C HIS A 40 9.06 10.51 6.50
N LYS A 41 8.33 11.41 5.83
CA LYS A 41 8.85 12.69 5.35
C LYS A 41 8.44 13.80 6.31
N THR A 42 9.39 14.67 6.60
CA THR A 42 9.26 15.74 7.60
C THR A 42 9.64 17.08 6.98
N VAL A 43 8.99 18.15 7.42
CA VAL A 43 9.21 19.51 6.89
C VAL A 43 10.70 19.91 6.89
N THR A 44 11.44 19.57 7.94
CA THR A 44 12.86 19.93 8.08
C THR A 44 13.78 19.26 7.07
N ARG A 45 13.47 18.03 6.65
CA ARG A 45 14.32 17.23 5.75
C ARG A 45 13.83 17.26 4.31
N ASP A 46 12.51 17.24 4.12
CA ASP A 46 11.86 16.99 2.83
C ASP A 46 10.97 18.16 2.35
N GLY A 47 10.80 19.21 3.18
CA GLY A 47 9.99 20.40 2.84
C GLY A 47 8.48 20.24 3.06
N TYR A 48 8.00 19.05 3.43
CA TYR A 48 6.60 18.76 3.73
C TYR A 48 6.45 17.55 4.67
N GLU A 49 5.25 17.38 5.25
CA GLU A 49 4.91 16.22 6.08
C GLU A 49 4.15 15.18 5.25
N SER A 50 4.67 13.96 5.14
CA SER A 50 3.97 12.83 4.51
C SER A 50 4.48 11.48 5.01
N ALA A 51 3.73 10.42 4.76
CA ALA A 51 4.17 9.05 4.97
C ALA A 51 4.19 8.30 3.63
N GLN A 52 5.27 7.59 3.36
CA GLN A 52 5.35 6.64 2.26
C GLN A 52 4.87 5.28 2.76
N ILE A 53 3.90 4.73 2.04
CA ILE A 53 3.29 3.44 2.36
C ILE A 53 3.61 2.50 1.20
N GLY A 54 4.02 1.27 1.50
CA GLY A 54 4.19 0.23 0.52
C GLY A 54 3.19 -0.89 0.72
N LEU A 55 2.74 -1.49 -0.37
CA LEU A 55 1.86 -2.65 -0.37
C LEU A 55 2.72 -3.90 -0.43
N VAL A 56 2.66 -4.72 0.63
CA VAL A 56 3.41 -5.96 0.72
C VAL A 56 2.75 -6.98 -0.21
N GLU A 57 3.15 -6.94 -1.48
CA GLU A 57 2.93 -8.03 -2.41
C GLU A 57 4.10 -9.02 -2.34
N PHE A 58 3.86 -10.29 -2.67
CA PHE A 58 4.96 -11.25 -2.81
C PHE A 58 5.83 -10.89 -4.03
N VAL A 59 6.84 -10.05 -3.81
CA VAL A 59 7.85 -9.69 -4.80
C VAL A 59 9.11 -10.49 -4.51
N LYS A 60 9.52 -11.34 -5.45
CA LYS A 60 10.81 -12.05 -5.33
C LYS A 60 11.95 -11.03 -5.32
N GLU A 61 12.88 -11.12 -4.37
CA GLU A 61 14.01 -10.20 -4.21
C GLU A 61 14.83 -9.99 -5.50
N LYS A 62 14.95 -11.04 -6.33
CA LYS A 62 15.64 -10.97 -7.62
C LYS A 62 15.00 -10.01 -8.64
N ARG A 63 13.76 -9.60 -8.41
CA ARG A 63 13.04 -8.62 -9.25
C ARG A 63 13.25 -7.18 -8.78
N LEU A 64 13.90 -6.97 -7.63
CA LEU A 64 14.25 -5.65 -7.14
C LEU A 64 15.56 -5.17 -7.77
N THR A 65 15.60 -3.89 -8.11
CA THR A 65 16.84 -3.20 -8.49
C THR A 65 17.74 -3.03 -7.27
N GLN A 66 19.05 -2.87 -7.49
CA GLN A 66 20.03 -2.71 -6.41
C GLN A 66 19.69 -1.53 -5.47
N PRO A 67 19.26 -0.34 -5.94
CA PRO A 67 18.87 0.76 -5.07
C PRO A 67 17.65 0.44 -4.19
N MET A 68 16.62 -0.22 -4.74
CA MET A 68 15.42 -0.60 -3.97
C MET A 68 15.76 -1.61 -2.88
N ARG A 69 16.65 -2.56 -3.17
CA ARG A 69 17.11 -3.53 -2.18
C ARG A 69 17.82 -2.85 -1.01
N GLY A 70 18.71 -1.89 -1.30
CA GLY A 70 19.37 -1.09 -0.27
C GLY A 70 18.40 -0.28 0.58
N HIS A 71 17.38 0.31 -0.06
CA HIS A 71 16.34 1.08 0.64
C HIS A 71 15.52 0.21 1.61
N PHE A 72 15.06 -0.97 1.18
CA PHE A 72 14.30 -1.88 2.05
C PHE A 72 15.17 -2.50 3.15
N ALA A 73 16.42 -2.88 2.84
CA ALA A 73 17.35 -3.43 3.81
C ALA A 73 17.68 -2.44 4.94
N LYS A 74 17.82 -1.15 4.62
CA LYS A 74 18.08 -0.08 5.61
C LYS A 74 17.01 -0.02 6.70
N HIS A 75 15.77 -0.36 6.35
CA HIS A 75 14.62 -0.31 7.26
C HIS A 75 14.10 -1.71 7.64
N ASN A 76 14.83 -2.77 7.27
CA ASN A 76 14.46 -4.17 7.47
C ASN A 76 13.05 -4.53 6.98
N LEU A 77 12.67 -3.98 5.83
CA LEU A 77 11.33 -4.11 5.25
C LEU A 77 11.29 -5.25 4.21
N PRO A 78 10.15 -5.95 4.09
CA PRO A 78 9.97 -6.94 3.03
C PRO A 78 9.98 -6.28 1.64
N PRO A 79 10.41 -7.00 0.59
CA PRO A 79 10.26 -6.57 -0.79
C PRO A 79 8.80 -6.21 -1.09
N MET A 80 8.58 -5.00 -1.58
CA MET A 80 7.25 -4.48 -1.90
C MET A 80 7.27 -3.66 -3.18
N LYS A 81 6.08 -3.41 -3.72
CA LYS A 81 5.84 -2.53 -4.87
C LYS A 81 5.11 -1.26 -4.43
#